data_AF-A0A937E2L1-F1
#
_entry.id   AF-A0A937E2L1-F1
#
_cell.length_a   1.000
_cell.length_b   1.000
_cell.length_c   1.000
_cell.angle_alpha   90.00
_cell.angle_beta   90.00
_cell.angle_gamma   90.00
#
_symmetry.space_group_name_H-M   'P 1'
#
loop_
_entity.id
_entity.type
_entity.pdbx_description
1 polymer ?
#
loop_
_entity_poly.entity_id
_entity_poly.type
_entity_poly.pdbx_seq_one_letter_code
_entity_poly.pdbx_strand_id
1 'polypeptide(L)'
;MKALISKPVNDLQRQFNELCEKGGGVKGGPVRGKTLELLKFYGQTLNQGASEEIQEHLAAFPDANPWHVCFALGLCWGHLAKVDLTFTEAAIGALEHINDDDLKTAGSFCLERGPEPIINSLRGGHALFQRVMLPSTLPDTLDRMDRAQQRWLTPIVHPTDRPPYIGSWNATAMFMTALFANPALAATQMEPKPVLPPGGPIFTGLSLLHQAGLLPTPPDTADIDGKSFEPGVLYTNNGLLQSLLAGCTGWSMTDVHSGVYLLGTRHHESDSWIKAKTAAVA
;
A
#
# COMPACT_ATOMS: atom_id res chain seq x y z
N MET A 1 -23.56 16.62 10.07
CA MET A 1 -22.55 15.53 10.22
C MET A 1 -21.69 15.52 8.98
N LYS A 2 -20.35 15.52 9.11
CA LYS A 2 -19.45 15.90 8.00
C LYS A 2 -18.66 14.75 7.34
N ALA A 3 -18.76 13.49 7.80
CA ALA A 3 -17.85 12.42 7.37
C ALA A 3 -18.52 11.14 6.83
N LEU A 4 -19.84 11.15 6.55
CA LEU A 4 -20.51 9.97 6.01
C LEU A 4 -20.02 9.67 4.59
N ILE A 5 -19.60 8.42 4.38
CA ILE A 5 -19.14 7.92 3.10
C ILE A 5 -20.37 7.66 2.23
N SER A 6 -20.49 8.39 1.13
CA SER A 6 -21.51 8.09 0.12
C SER A 6 -21.18 6.76 -0.59
N LYS A 7 -22.20 5.91 -0.76
CA LYS A 7 -22.11 4.60 -1.43
C LYS A 7 -20.94 3.75 -0.90
N PRO A 8 -20.98 3.32 0.37
CA PRO A 8 -19.90 2.53 0.97
C PRO A 8 -19.75 1.19 0.23
N VAL A 9 -18.54 0.88 -0.23
CA VAL A 9 -18.26 -0.28 -1.09
C VAL A 9 -17.90 -1.55 -0.32
N ASN A 10 -17.52 -1.44 0.95
CA ASN A 10 -17.17 -2.59 1.81
C ASN A 10 -17.75 -2.47 3.23
N ASP A 11 -17.71 -3.56 3.98
CA ASP A 11 -18.27 -3.62 5.35
C ASP A 11 -17.58 -2.66 6.33
N LEU A 12 -16.27 -2.40 6.18
CA LEU A 12 -15.56 -1.41 6.99
C LEU A 12 -16.21 -0.03 6.84
N GLN A 13 -16.42 0.43 5.60
CA GLN A 13 -17.03 1.73 5.32
C GLN A 13 -18.47 1.82 5.82
N ARG A 14 -19.25 0.73 5.72
CA ARG A 14 -20.62 0.66 6.27
C ARG A 14 -20.62 0.81 7.79
N GLN A 15 -19.79 0.04 8.49
CA GLN A 15 -19.68 0.11 9.95
C GLN A 15 -19.11 1.46 10.42
N PHE A 16 -18.18 2.05 9.67
CA PHE A 16 -17.66 3.39 9.95
C PHE A 16 -18.78 4.45 9.86
N ASN A 17 -19.65 4.37 8.85
CA ASN A 17 -20.81 5.25 8.74
C ASN A 17 -21.74 5.11 9.96
N GLU A 18 -22.04 3.88 10.39
CA GLU A 18 -22.86 3.66 11.59
C GLU A 18 -22.23 4.26 12.86
N LEU A 19 -20.90 4.15 13.01
CA LEU A 19 -20.19 4.79 14.12
C LEU A 19 -20.29 6.32 14.02
N CYS A 20 -20.19 6.88 12.82
CA CYS A 20 -20.34 8.33 12.59
C CYS A 20 -21.74 8.83 12.92
N GLU A 21 -22.78 8.07 12.56
CA GLU A 21 -24.18 8.40 12.87
C GLU A 21 -24.47 8.36 14.37
N LYS A 22 -23.90 7.37 15.08
CA LYS A 22 -23.99 7.27 16.54
C LYS A 22 -23.25 8.41 17.25
N GLY A 23 -22.22 8.97 16.63
CA GLY A 23 -21.42 10.07 17.17
C GLY A 23 -20.70 9.70 18.46
N GLY A 24 -20.62 10.66 19.39
CA GLY A 24 -20.00 10.49 20.72
C GLY A 24 -18.49 10.77 20.80
N GLY A 25 -17.89 11.19 19.69
CA GLY A 25 -16.49 11.61 19.60
C GLY A 25 -16.32 13.12 19.38
N VAL A 26 -15.06 13.50 19.17
CA VAL A 26 -14.66 14.89 18.90
C VAL A 26 -15.36 15.41 17.64
N LYS A 27 -15.77 16.69 17.65
CA LYS A 27 -16.55 17.34 16.56
C LYS A 27 -17.88 16.63 16.22
N GLY A 28 -18.42 15.82 17.14
CA GLY A 28 -19.61 15.02 16.90
C GLY A 28 -19.39 13.83 15.96
N GLY A 29 -18.12 13.45 15.73
CA GLY A 29 -17.74 12.25 14.99
C GLY A 29 -17.83 10.98 15.84
N PRO A 30 -17.35 9.83 15.33
CA PRO A 30 -17.41 8.56 16.04
C PRO A 30 -16.45 8.53 17.24
N VAL A 31 -16.74 7.67 18.22
CA VAL A 31 -15.82 7.38 19.33
C VAL A 31 -14.50 6.82 18.78
N ARG A 32 -13.37 7.46 19.14
CA ARG A 32 -12.04 7.11 18.63
C ARG A 32 -11.70 5.63 18.84
N GLY A 33 -11.77 5.13 20.08
CA GLY A 33 -11.42 3.74 20.41
C GLY A 33 -12.14 2.71 19.52
N LYS A 34 -13.47 2.83 19.40
CA LYS A 34 -14.28 1.94 18.54
C LYS A 34 -13.89 2.01 17.07
N THR A 35 -13.51 3.20 16.60
CA THR A 35 -13.07 3.36 15.21
C THR A 35 -11.69 2.73 14.99
N LEU A 36 -10.77 2.88 15.94
CA LEU A 36 -9.45 2.25 15.85
C LEU A 36 -9.55 0.72 15.91
N GLU A 37 -10.42 0.17 16.77
CA GLU A 37 -10.72 -1.27 16.82
C GLU A 37 -11.28 -1.80 15.49
N LEU A 38 -12.19 -1.05 14.86
CA LEU A 38 -12.72 -1.36 13.54
C LEU A 38 -11.59 -1.40 12.48
N LEU A 39 -10.79 -0.34 12.39
CA LEU A 39 -9.68 -0.26 11.44
C LEU A 39 -8.66 -1.38 11.66
N LYS A 40 -8.35 -1.69 12.92
CA LYS A 40 -7.45 -2.77 13.30
C LYS A 40 -7.95 -4.12 12.80
N PHE A 41 -9.20 -4.47 13.09
CA PHE A 41 -9.79 -5.74 12.68
C PHE A 41 -9.69 -5.96 11.17
N TYR A 42 -10.13 -4.98 10.39
CA TYR A 42 -10.09 -5.07 8.93
C TYR A 42 -8.67 -5.02 8.37
N GLY A 43 -7.79 -4.19 8.94
CA GLY A 43 -6.39 -4.11 8.54
C GLY A 43 -5.65 -5.44 8.72
N GLN A 44 -5.81 -6.08 9.87
CA GLN A 44 -5.22 -7.38 10.17
C GLN A 44 -5.78 -8.48 9.26
N THR A 45 -7.10 -8.47 9.03
CA THR A 45 -7.74 -9.44 8.13
C THR A 45 -7.24 -9.29 6.69
N LEU A 46 -7.07 -8.06 6.21
CA LEU A 46 -6.53 -7.81 4.88
C LEU A 46 -5.08 -8.30 4.78
N ASN A 47 -4.26 -7.98 5.79
CA ASN A 47 -2.85 -8.35 5.84
C ASN A 47 -2.61 -9.85 5.88
N GLN A 48 -3.50 -10.63 6.50
CA GLN A 48 -3.40 -12.09 6.48
C GLN A 48 -3.34 -12.61 5.05
N GLY A 49 -4.33 -12.29 4.21
CA GLY A 49 -4.28 -12.79 2.85
C GLY A 49 -3.38 -11.99 1.92
N ALA A 50 -2.93 -10.79 2.31
CA ALA A 50 -1.80 -10.14 1.63
C ALA A 50 -0.52 -10.96 1.80
N SER A 51 -0.32 -11.54 3.00
CA SER A 51 0.78 -12.45 3.29
C SER A 51 0.66 -13.74 2.49
N GLU A 52 -0.53 -14.36 2.45
CA GLU A 52 -0.77 -15.56 1.63
C GLU A 52 -0.46 -15.32 0.14
N GLU A 53 -0.93 -14.20 -0.41
CA GLU A 53 -0.70 -13.80 -1.80
C GLU A 53 0.79 -13.63 -2.13
N ILE A 54 1.54 -12.86 -1.34
CA ILE A 54 2.97 -12.69 -1.62
C ILE A 54 3.76 -13.99 -1.42
N GLN A 55 3.37 -14.84 -0.47
CA GLN A 55 4.03 -16.14 -0.27
C GLN A 55 3.79 -17.07 -1.46
N GLU A 56 2.58 -17.09 -2.02
CA GLU A 56 2.27 -17.85 -3.24
C GLU A 56 3.18 -17.41 -4.40
N HIS A 57 3.30 -16.10 -4.61
CA HIS A 57 4.12 -15.56 -5.71
C HIS A 57 5.62 -15.78 -5.49
N LEU A 58 6.13 -15.61 -4.27
CA LEU A 58 7.53 -15.92 -3.95
C LEU A 58 7.84 -17.43 -4.11
N ALA A 59 6.89 -18.29 -3.77
CA ALA A 59 7.03 -19.74 -3.94
C ALA A 59 6.96 -20.18 -5.41
N ALA A 60 6.18 -19.49 -6.24
CA ALA A 60 6.08 -19.75 -7.67
C ALA A 60 7.35 -19.35 -8.44
N PHE A 61 8.08 -18.34 -7.95
CA PHE A 61 9.29 -17.81 -8.60
C PHE A 61 10.51 -17.81 -7.65
N PRO A 62 10.95 -18.98 -7.15
CA PRO A 62 11.98 -19.07 -6.11
C PRO A 62 13.38 -18.64 -6.58
N ASP A 63 13.65 -18.70 -7.88
CA ASP A 63 14.93 -18.32 -8.49
C ASP A 63 14.96 -16.85 -8.93
N ALA A 64 13.83 -16.15 -8.89
CA ALA A 64 13.75 -14.74 -9.27
C ALA A 64 14.31 -13.82 -8.17
N ASN A 65 14.72 -12.61 -8.55
CA ASN A 65 15.00 -11.57 -7.56
C ASN A 65 13.72 -11.25 -6.76
N PRO A 66 13.69 -11.43 -5.43
CA PRO A 66 12.47 -11.27 -4.64
C PRO A 66 11.95 -9.82 -4.67
N TRP A 67 12.80 -8.83 -4.92
CA TRP A 67 12.35 -7.44 -5.07
C TRP A 67 11.55 -7.22 -6.35
N HIS A 68 11.80 -7.98 -7.42
CA HIS A 68 11.00 -7.91 -8.64
C HIS A 68 9.60 -8.45 -8.40
N VAL A 69 9.47 -9.56 -7.65
CA VAL A 69 8.18 -10.10 -7.20
C VAL A 69 7.43 -9.06 -6.36
N CYS A 70 8.10 -8.48 -5.36
CA CYS A 70 7.51 -7.45 -4.51
C CYS A 70 7.09 -6.21 -5.31
N PHE A 71 7.88 -5.78 -6.30
CA PHE A 71 7.55 -4.64 -7.16
C PHE A 71 6.30 -4.94 -8.00
N ALA A 72 6.23 -6.12 -8.62
CA ALA A 72 5.06 -6.56 -9.40
C ALA A 72 3.79 -6.55 -8.55
N LEU A 73 3.81 -7.16 -7.35
CA LEU A 73 2.65 -7.11 -6.46
C LEU A 73 2.34 -5.69 -5.96
N GLY A 74 3.36 -4.83 -5.83
CA GLY A 74 3.14 -3.41 -5.53
C GLY A 74 2.27 -2.71 -6.60
N LEU A 75 2.40 -3.08 -7.87
CA LEU A 75 1.55 -2.60 -8.97
C LEU A 75 0.12 -3.16 -8.86
N CYS A 76 -0.04 -4.41 -8.44
CA CYS A 76 -1.36 -5.01 -8.21
C CYS A 76 -2.09 -4.31 -7.07
N TRP A 77 -1.42 -4.09 -5.94
CA TRP A 77 -1.98 -3.37 -4.78
C TRP A 77 -2.27 -1.89 -5.08
N GLY A 78 -1.54 -1.31 -6.03
CA GLY A 78 -1.81 0.01 -6.61
C GLY A 78 -2.97 0.04 -7.60
N HIS A 79 -3.64 -1.09 -7.81
CA HIS A 79 -4.76 -1.26 -8.74
C HIS A 79 -4.39 -0.91 -10.18
N LEU A 80 -3.14 -1.18 -10.59
CA LEU A 80 -2.71 -1.05 -11.97
C LEU A 80 -2.91 -2.35 -12.75
N ALA A 81 -2.63 -3.48 -12.10
CA ALA A 81 -2.72 -4.82 -12.67
C ALA A 81 -3.55 -5.74 -11.79
N LYS A 82 -4.17 -6.75 -12.41
CA LYS A 82 -4.74 -7.89 -11.68
C LYS A 82 -3.63 -8.70 -11.01
N VAL A 83 -3.91 -9.26 -9.83
CA VAL A 83 -3.02 -10.24 -9.20
C VAL A 83 -3.13 -11.55 -9.99
N ASP A 84 -2.03 -11.95 -10.63
CA ASP A 84 -1.93 -13.17 -11.41
C ASP A 84 -0.46 -13.62 -11.48
N LEU A 85 -0.22 -14.94 -11.50
CA LEU A 85 1.14 -15.50 -11.61
C LEU A 85 1.77 -15.16 -12.97
N THR A 86 1.00 -15.22 -14.06
CA THR A 86 1.46 -14.89 -15.42
C THR A 86 1.84 -13.41 -15.52
N PHE A 87 1.08 -12.52 -14.88
CA PHE A 87 1.45 -11.12 -14.76
C PHE A 87 2.78 -10.96 -14.04
N THR A 88 2.95 -11.67 -12.93
CA THR A 88 4.15 -11.59 -12.08
C THR A 88 5.38 -12.09 -12.82
N GLU A 89 5.27 -13.22 -13.53
CA GLU A 89 6.34 -13.76 -14.38
C GLU A 89 6.80 -12.75 -15.43
N ALA A 90 5.84 -12.19 -16.20
CA ALA A 90 6.15 -11.18 -17.21
C ALA A 90 6.74 -9.90 -16.60
N ALA A 91 6.25 -9.47 -15.43
CA ALA A 91 6.81 -8.33 -14.72
C ALA A 91 8.27 -8.59 -14.28
N ILE A 92 8.58 -9.78 -13.76
CA ILE A 92 9.95 -10.18 -13.41
C ILE A 92 10.84 -10.12 -14.66
N GLY A 93 10.42 -10.74 -15.76
CA GLY A 93 11.18 -10.75 -17.02
C GLY A 93 11.46 -9.34 -17.54
N ALA A 94 10.47 -8.45 -17.55
CA ALA A 94 10.63 -7.06 -17.94
C ALA A 94 11.55 -6.25 -17.01
N LEU A 95 11.54 -6.53 -15.70
CA LEU A 95 12.39 -5.85 -14.72
C LEU A 95 13.86 -6.32 -14.82
N GLU A 96 14.09 -7.60 -15.10
CA GLU A 96 15.43 -8.16 -15.34
C GLU A 96 16.02 -7.69 -16.66
N HIS A 97 15.24 -7.85 -17.73
CA HIS A 97 15.65 -7.59 -19.11
C HIS A 97 14.52 -6.90 -19.86
N ILE A 98 14.60 -5.58 -19.99
CA ILE A 98 13.52 -4.83 -20.65
C ILE A 98 13.30 -5.34 -22.08
N ASN A 99 12.10 -5.88 -22.34
CA ASN A 99 11.73 -6.48 -23.62
C ASN A 99 10.24 -6.28 -23.92
N ASP A 100 9.87 -6.28 -25.19
CA ASP A 100 8.52 -5.90 -25.61
C ASP A 100 7.47 -7.01 -25.37
N ASP A 101 7.88 -8.28 -25.37
CA ASP A 101 6.97 -9.42 -25.18
C ASP A 101 6.45 -9.47 -23.74
N ASP A 102 7.34 -9.34 -22.75
CA ASP A 102 6.97 -9.28 -21.34
C ASP A 102 6.17 -8.01 -21.02
N LEU A 103 6.56 -6.86 -21.57
CA LEU A 103 5.81 -5.61 -21.38
C LEU A 103 4.39 -5.72 -21.96
N LYS A 104 4.24 -6.35 -23.11
CA LYS A 104 2.93 -6.61 -23.73
C LYS A 104 2.11 -7.58 -22.89
N THR A 105 2.73 -8.65 -22.42
CA THR A 105 2.06 -9.67 -21.58
C THR A 105 1.61 -9.05 -20.27
N ALA A 106 2.50 -8.39 -19.53
CA ALA A 106 2.18 -7.70 -18.29
C ALA A 106 1.10 -6.62 -18.49
N GLY A 107 1.19 -5.85 -19.59
CA GLY A 107 0.20 -4.84 -19.95
C GLY A 107 -1.21 -5.40 -20.19
N SER A 108 -1.35 -6.67 -20.60
CA SER A 108 -2.66 -7.29 -20.83
C SER A 108 -3.47 -7.53 -19.55
N PHE A 109 -2.82 -7.46 -18.38
CA PHE A 109 -3.46 -7.59 -17.06
C PHE A 109 -3.96 -6.25 -16.52
N CYS A 110 -3.98 -5.20 -17.34
CA CYS A 110 -4.42 -3.88 -16.93
C CYS A 110 -5.86 -3.86 -16.43
N LEU A 111 -6.07 -2.96 -15.47
CA LEU A 111 -7.38 -2.60 -14.95
C LEU A 111 -7.89 -1.34 -15.67
N GLU A 112 -8.69 -0.49 -15.02
CA GLU A 112 -9.45 0.58 -15.67
C GLU A 112 -8.56 1.68 -16.28
N ARG A 113 -7.28 1.74 -15.90
CA ARG A 113 -6.31 2.75 -16.36
C ARG A 113 -5.57 2.36 -17.65
N GLY A 114 -5.83 1.16 -18.19
CA GLY A 114 -5.16 0.66 -19.39
C GLY A 114 -3.73 0.15 -19.16
N PRO A 115 -3.04 -0.31 -20.21
CA PRO A 115 -1.74 -0.97 -20.12
C PRO A 115 -0.56 -0.02 -19.88
N GLU A 116 -0.63 1.23 -20.32
CA GLU A 116 0.47 2.19 -20.27
C GLU A 116 1.01 2.44 -18.85
N PRO A 117 0.18 2.57 -17.80
CA PRO A 117 0.64 2.63 -16.42
C PRO A 117 1.56 1.48 -16.01
N ILE A 118 1.22 0.25 -16.37
CA ILE A 118 2.02 -0.94 -16.06
C ILE A 118 3.34 -0.85 -16.80
N ILE A 119 3.28 -0.66 -18.12
CA ILE A 119 4.46 -0.63 -19.00
C ILE A 119 5.45 0.44 -18.54
N ASN A 120 4.98 1.65 -18.24
CA ASN A 120 5.82 2.74 -17.79
C ASN A 120 6.40 2.49 -16.39
N SER A 121 5.61 1.88 -15.49
CA SER A 121 6.11 1.50 -14.15
C SER A 121 7.21 0.45 -14.24
N LEU A 122 7.07 -0.55 -15.12
CA LEU A 122 8.09 -1.59 -15.33
C LEU A 122 9.36 -1.03 -15.98
N ARG A 123 9.24 -0.15 -16.99
CA ARG A 123 10.39 0.57 -17.57
C ARG A 123 11.13 1.41 -16.53
N GLY A 124 10.39 2.14 -15.69
CA GLY A 124 10.95 2.94 -14.60
C GLY A 124 11.60 2.07 -13.53
N GLY A 125 10.95 0.97 -13.14
CA GLY A 125 11.45 -0.01 -12.18
C GLY A 125 12.76 -0.64 -12.66
N HIS A 126 12.80 -1.13 -13.90
CA HIS A 126 14.01 -1.66 -14.53
C HIS A 126 15.15 -0.64 -14.45
N ALA A 127 14.91 0.62 -14.86
CA ALA A 127 15.92 1.67 -14.80
C ALA A 127 16.44 1.94 -13.37
N LEU A 128 15.59 1.80 -12.34
CA LEU A 128 16.01 1.91 -10.94
C LEU A 128 16.82 0.71 -10.48
N PHE A 129 16.41 -0.52 -10.80
CA PHE A 129 17.14 -1.74 -10.43
C PHE A 129 18.53 -1.79 -11.08
N GLN A 130 18.73 -1.18 -12.25
CA GLN A 130 20.06 -1.03 -12.86
C GLN A 130 20.97 -0.04 -12.10
N ARG A 131 20.40 0.88 -11.31
CA ARG A 131 21.14 1.92 -10.58
C ARG A 131 21.28 1.63 -9.09
N VAL A 132 20.31 0.91 -8.51
CA VAL A 132 20.20 0.65 -7.08
C VAL A 132 20.40 -0.82 -6.81
N MET A 133 21.46 -1.14 -6.07
CA MET A 133 21.69 -2.49 -5.58
C MET A 133 20.97 -2.68 -4.23
N LEU A 134 19.89 -3.45 -4.28
CA LEU A 134 19.19 -3.96 -3.09
C LEU A 134 19.83 -5.29 -2.62
N PRO A 135 19.63 -5.69 -1.35
CA PRO A 135 20.08 -6.99 -0.87
C PRO A 135 19.49 -8.15 -1.70
N SER A 136 20.23 -9.24 -1.90
CA SER A 136 19.74 -10.39 -2.68
C SER A 136 18.57 -11.15 -2.04
N THR A 137 18.29 -10.91 -0.75
CA THR A 137 17.16 -11.48 -0.02
C THR A 137 16.35 -10.38 0.64
N LEU A 138 15.07 -10.65 0.91
CA LEU A 138 14.25 -9.72 1.70
C LEU A 138 14.83 -9.58 3.12
N PRO A 139 14.93 -8.35 3.66
CA PRO A 139 15.42 -8.11 5.01
C PRO A 139 14.58 -8.75 6.11
N ASP A 140 15.24 -9.16 7.18
CA ASP A 140 14.67 -9.76 8.40
C ASP A 140 14.50 -8.76 9.55
N THR A 141 14.91 -7.50 9.37
CA THR A 141 14.74 -6.42 10.36
C THR A 141 14.26 -5.13 9.70
N LEU A 142 13.49 -4.32 10.45
CA LEU A 142 12.94 -3.06 9.96
C LEU A 142 14.05 -2.06 9.60
N ASP A 143 15.14 -2.04 10.36
CA ASP A 143 16.31 -1.20 10.07
C ASP A 143 16.97 -1.54 8.73
N ARG A 144 17.07 -2.84 8.41
CA ARG A 144 17.60 -3.28 7.11
C ARG A 144 16.62 -2.98 5.99
N MET A 145 15.31 -3.09 6.24
CA MET A 145 14.26 -2.71 5.31
C MET A 145 14.29 -1.22 5.00
N ASP A 146 14.38 -0.36 6.01
CA ASP A 146 14.52 1.10 5.85
C ASP A 146 15.80 1.44 5.08
N ARG A 147 16.95 0.84 5.41
CA ARG A 147 18.19 1.05 4.63
C ARG A 147 18.04 0.68 3.15
N ALA A 148 17.34 -0.41 2.84
CA ALA A 148 17.05 -0.78 1.47
C ALA A 148 16.14 0.27 0.79
N GLN A 149 15.11 0.74 1.50
CA GLN A 149 14.21 1.78 1.02
C GLN A 149 14.90 3.12 0.79
N GLN A 150 15.78 3.57 1.68
CA GLN A 150 16.50 4.83 1.50
C GLN A 150 17.41 4.78 0.25
N ARG A 151 18.07 3.65 -0.01
CA ARG A 151 18.83 3.45 -1.25
C ARG A 151 17.95 3.54 -2.49
N TRP A 152 16.77 2.92 -2.45
CA TRP A 152 15.78 2.96 -3.52
C TRP A 152 15.23 4.36 -3.78
N LEU A 153 14.92 5.10 -2.71
CA LEU A 153 14.36 6.45 -2.79
C LEU A 153 15.39 7.49 -3.24
N THR A 154 16.69 7.28 -3.01
CA THR A 154 17.77 8.24 -3.34
C THR A 154 17.69 8.79 -4.78
N PRO A 155 17.65 7.96 -5.85
CA PRO A 155 17.51 8.47 -7.22
C PRO A 155 16.10 8.96 -7.58
N ILE A 156 15.08 8.69 -6.75
CA ILE A 156 13.68 9.09 -6.98
C ILE A 156 13.42 10.51 -6.44
N VAL A 157 14.02 10.83 -5.30
CA VAL A 157 13.92 12.17 -4.68
C VAL A 157 14.70 13.23 -5.44
N HIS A 158 15.68 12.82 -6.27
CA HIS A 158 16.46 13.75 -7.07
C HIS A 158 15.71 14.10 -8.37
N PRO A 159 15.31 15.36 -8.60
CA PRO A 159 14.40 15.73 -9.69
C PRO A 159 14.89 15.37 -11.09
N THR A 160 16.21 15.30 -11.31
CA THR A 160 16.80 14.97 -12.62
C THR A 160 16.96 13.48 -12.85
N ASP A 161 16.94 12.67 -11.80
CA ASP A 161 17.30 11.25 -11.87
C ASP A 161 16.09 10.34 -11.81
N ARG A 162 14.94 10.88 -11.37
CA ARG A 162 13.67 10.18 -11.24
C ARG A 162 13.22 9.64 -12.60
N PRO A 163 13.05 8.31 -12.73
CA PRO A 163 12.46 7.77 -13.95
C PRO A 163 11.01 8.24 -14.13
N PRO A 164 10.57 8.45 -15.38
CA PRO A 164 9.18 8.75 -15.66
C PRO A 164 8.25 7.73 -14.99
N TYR A 165 7.10 8.19 -14.49
CA TYR A 165 6.04 7.33 -13.95
C TYR A 165 6.32 6.61 -12.61
N ILE A 166 7.46 6.85 -11.95
CA ILE A 166 7.68 6.38 -10.58
C ILE A 166 7.04 7.35 -9.59
N GLY A 167 5.74 7.17 -9.32
CA GLY A 167 4.95 7.89 -8.33
C GLY A 167 5.24 7.49 -6.87
N SER A 168 4.61 8.18 -5.91
CA SER A 168 4.77 7.88 -4.48
C SER A 168 4.37 6.43 -4.13
N TRP A 169 3.32 5.92 -4.77
CA TRP A 169 2.91 4.53 -4.65
C TRP A 169 3.98 3.56 -5.15
N ASN A 170 4.36 3.66 -6.42
CA ASN A 170 5.36 2.78 -7.05
C ASN A 170 6.73 2.83 -6.35
N ALA A 171 7.07 3.97 -5.75
CA ALA A 171 8.31 4.15 -4.99
C ALA A 171 8.32 3.40 -3.65
N THR A 172 7.16 3.06 -3.09
CA THR A 172 7.05 2.55 -1.70
C THR A 172 6.31 1.21 -1.58
N ALA A 173 5.42 0.87 -2.51
CA ALA A 173 4.58 -0.32 -2.44
C ALA A 173 5.37 -1.63 -2.45
N MET A 174 6.52 -1.67 -3.14
CA MET A 174 7.45 -2.80 -3.09
C MET A 174 7.92 -3.13 -1.65
N PHE A 175 8.09 -2.13 -0.79
CA PHE A 175 8.52 -2.35 0.59
C PHE A 175 7.37 -2.81 1.48
N MET A 176 6.14 -2.36 1.18
CA MET A 176 4.94 -2.86 1.83
C MET A 176 4.71 -4.35 1.50
N THR A 177 4.85 -4.74 0.23
CA THR A 177 4.73 -6.16 -0.16
C THR A 177 5.88 -7.01 0.40
N ALA A 178 7.09 -6.45 0.51
CA ALA A 178 8.20 -7.11 1.22
C ALA A 178 7.90 -7.32 2.73
N LEU A 179 7.17 -6.41 3.38
CA LEU A 179 6.69 -6.59 4.75
C LEU A 179 5.61 -7.66 4.84
N PHE A 180 4.69 -7.76 3.87
CA PHE A 180 3.71 -8.85 3.82
C PHE A 180 4.36 -10.23 3.71
N ALA A 181 5.54 -10.32 3.09
CA ALA A 181 6.33 -11.55 3.02
C ALA A 181 6.92 -11.97 4.39
N ASN A 182 6.89 -11.10 5.39
CA ASN A 182 7.34 -11.41 6.75
C ASN A 182 6.37 -10.80 7.78
N PRO A 183 5.20 -11.43 8.01
CA PRO A 183 4.16 -10.88 8.87
C PRO A 183 4.63 -10.69 10.32
N ALA A 184 5.54 -11.54 10.80
CA ALA A 184 6.16 -11.38 12.11
C ALA A 184 6.97 -10.09 12.21
N LEU A 185 7.74 -9.75 11.17
CA LEU A 185 8.46 -8.48 11.10
C LEU A 185 7.51 -7.29 10.96
N ALA A 186 6.50 -7.38 10.08
CA ALA A 186 5.51 -6.32 9.88
C ALA A 186 4.75 -5.98 11.16
N ALA A 187 4.45 -6.98 12.00
CA ALA A 187 3.80 -6.78 13.29
C ALA A 187 4.63 -5.96 14.29
N THR A 188 5.95 -5.84 14.08
CA THR A 188 6.85 -5.02 14.92
C THR A 188 6.96 -3.57 14.46
N GLN A 189 6.38 -3.22 13.30
CA GLN A 189 6.50 -1.88 12.74
C GLN A 189 5.63 -0.87 13.50
N MET A 190 6.21 -0.23 14.52
CA MET A 190 5.54 0.81 15.32
C MET A 190 5.87 2.23 14.90
N GLU A 191 6.95 2.39 14.13
CA GLU A 191 7.44 3.67 13.63
C GLU A 191 7.20 3.79 12.12
N PRO A 192 7.13 5.02 11.56
CA PRO A 192 6.89 5.26 10.14
C PRO A 192 7.89 4.63 9.16
N LYS A 193 9.00 4.08 9.65
CA LYS A 193 10.07 3.53 8.82
C LYS A 193 9.99 2.00 8.79
N PRO A 194 10.11 1.36 7.61
CA PRO A 194 10.10 1.96 6.27
C PRO A 194 8.75 2.64 5.96
N VAL A 195 8.76 3.72 5.17
CA VAL A 195 7.54 4.45 4.80
C VAL A 195 6.64 3.62 3.90
N LEU A 196 5.34 3.66 4.17
CA LEU A 196 4.31 2.97 3.39
C LEU A 196 3.69 3.91 2.36
N PRO A 197 3.04 3.38 1.30
CA PRO A 197 2.41 4.19 0.26
C PRO A 197 1.39 5.18 0.81
N PRO A 198 1.52 6.50 0.61
CA PRO A 198 0.58 7.48 1.16
C PRO A 198 -0.56 7.84 0.19
N GLY A 199 -0.50 7.37 -1.05
CA GLY A 199 -1.37 7.83 -2.14
C GLY A 199 -2.74 7.16 -2.24
N GLY A 200 -3.56 7.66 -3.17
CA GLY A 200 -4.85 7.08 -3.56
C GLY A 200 -5.79 6.81 -2.38
N PRO A 201 -6.16 5.53 -2.11
CA PRO A 201 -7.03 5.16 -1.00
C PRO A 201 -6.54 5.63 0.37
N ILE A 202 -5.23 5.68 0.60
CA ILE A 202 -4.67 6.10 1.90
C ILE A 202 -4.95 7.57 2.16
N PHE A 203 -4.66 8.43 1.19
CA PHE A 203 -4.99 9.85 1.27
C PHE A 203 -6.49 10.08 1.52
N THR A 204 -7.34 9.32 0.83
CA THR A 204 -8.81 9.38 1.00
C THR A 204 -9.24 8.96 2.39
N GLY A 205 -8.69 7.85 2.90
CA GLY A 205 -8.97 7.34 4.24
C GLY A 205 -8.54 8.32 5.33
N LEU A 206 -7.31 8.86 5.25
CA LEU A 206 -6.82 9.88 6.17
C LEU A 206 -7.69 11.15 6.13
N SER A 207 -8.16 11.55 4.94
CA SER A 207 -9.08 12.70 4.79
C SER A 207 -10.41 12.46 5.51
N LEU A 208 -10.99 11.26 5.37
CA LEU A 208 -12.21 10.87 6.08
C LEU A 208 -12.02 10.87 7.59
N LEU A 209 -10.90 10.33 8.08
CA LEU A 209 -10.57 10.31 9.51
C LEU A 209 -10.38 11.72 10.08
N HIS A 210 -9.76 12.64 9.33
CA HIS A 210 -9.67 14.03 9.72
C HIS A 210 -11.05 14.72 9.79
N GLN A 211 -11.89 14.53 8.76
CA GLN A 211 -13.25 15.07 8.72
C GLN A 211 -14.12 14.55 9.88
N ALA A 212 -13.90 13.29 10.29
CA ALA A 212 -14.54 12.65 11.43
C ALA A 212 -13.95 13.09 12.80
N GLY A 213 -12.92 13.95 12.81
CA GLY A 213 -12.30 14.43 14.04
C GLY A 213 -11.35 13.43 14.72
N LEU A 214 -10.94 12.38 14.01
CA LEU A 214 -10.01 11.35 14.50
C LEU A 214 -8.55 11.72 14.28
N LEU A 215 -8.27 12.58 13.29
CA LEU A 215 -6.94 13.16 13.07
C LEU A 215 -6.96 14.67 13.33
N PRO A 216 -5.94 15.22 14.01
CA PRO A 216 -5.89 16.64 14.35
C PRO A 216 -5.67 17.52 13.11
N THR A 217 -4.89 17.04 12.16
CA THR A 217 -4.52 17.73 10.91
C THR A 217 -4.95 16.92 9.69
N PRO A 218 -5.22 17.57 8.54
CA PRO A 218 -5.50 16.86 7.30
C PRO A 218 -4.23 16.16 6.76
N PRO A 219 -4.39 15.12 5.91
CA PRO A 219 -3.27 14.61 5.13
C PRO A 219 -2.74 15.68 4.17
N ASP A 220 -1.43 15.63 3.94
CA ASP A 220 -0.78 16.52 2.99
C ASP A 220 -1.13 16.09 1.56
N THR A 221 -1.40 17.08 0.71
CA THR A 221 -1.85 16.95 -0.68
C THR A 221 -0.77 17.21 -1.71
N ALA A 222 0.39 17.74 -1.31
CA ALA A 222 1.40 18.20 -2.27
C ALA A 222 1.87 17.03 -3.16
N ASP A 223 1.49 17.08 -4.45
CA ASP A 223 2.01 16.25 -5.54
C ASP A 223 2.18 14.74 -5.27
N ILE A 224 1.17 14.12 -4.66
CA ILE A 224 1.15 12.67 -4.46
C ILE A 224 1.15 11.90 -5.80
N ASP A 225 0.68 12.50 -6.90
CA ASP A 225 0.20 11.78 -8.08
C ASP A 225 0.62 12.29 -9.48
N GLY A 226 1.65 13.14 -9.68
CA GLY A 226 1.87 13.59 -11.07
C GLY A 226 3.22 14.06 -11.58
N LYS A 227 3.92 15.01 -10.94
CA LYS A 227 5.02 15.72 -11.63
C LYS A 227 6.23 16.08 -10.76
N SER A 228 6.04 16.24 -9.46
CA SER A 228 7.13 16.32 -8.48
C SER A 228 6.98 15.15 -7.50
N PHE A 229 8.03 14.78 -6.79
CA PHE A 229 7.95 13.83 -5.68
C PHE A 229 8.47 14.59 -4.49
N GLU A 230 7.56 15.22 -3.74
CA GLU A 230 7.92 15.92 -2.52
C GLU A 230 8.16 14.89 -1.42
N PRO A 231 9.43 14.63 -1.03
CA PRO A 231 9.72 13.53 -0.12
C PRO A 231 9.10 13.75 1.26
N GLY A 232 8.88 15.02 1.65
CA GLY A 232 8.25 15.40 2.90
C GLY A 232 6.83 14.85 3.06
N VAL A 233 6.08 14.71 1.97
CA VAL A 233 4.67 14.27 1.98
C VAL A 233 4.56 12.80 2.39
N LEU A 234 5.54 11.96 2.00
CA LEU A 234 5.62 10.58 2.47
C LEU A 234 5.66 10.52 3.99
N TYR A 235 6.56 11.29 4.59
CA TYR A 235 6.80 11.28 6.02
C TYR A 235 5.64 11.91 6.80
N THR A 236 5.05 13.00 6.30
CA THR A 236 3.87 13.63 6.91
C THR A 236 2.70 12.65 6.98
N ASN A 237 2.35 12.00 5.86
CA ASN A 237 1.21 11.10 5.82
C ASN A 237 1.46 9.79 6.60
N ASN A 238 2.69 9.27 6.61
CA ASN A 238 3.04 8.14 7.49
C ASN A 238 3.05 8.54 8.98
N GLY A 239 3.39 9.78 9.32
CA GLY A 239 3.23 10.30 10.69
C GLY A 239 1.77 10.34 11.14
N LEU A 240 0.84 10.64 10.23
CA LEU A 240 -0.60 10.56 10.51
C LEU A 240 -1.06 9.13 10.75
N LEU A 241 -0.59 8.15 9.95
CA LEU A 241 -0.85 6.74 10.19
C LEU A 241 -0.31 6.32 11.57
N GLN A 242 0.93 6.67 11.91
CA GLN A 242 1.49 6.39 13.23
C GLN A 242 0.66 6.97 14.37
N SER A 243 0.12 8.19 14.21
CA SER A 243 -0.72 8.81 15.23
C SER A 243 -2.00 8.03 15.55
N LEU A 244 -2.44 7.13 14.67
CA LEU A 244 -3.58 6.25 14.90
C LEU A 244 -3.24 5.09 15.85
N LEU A 245 -1.97 4.67 15.93
CA LEU A 245 -1.53 3.65 16.88
C LEU A 245 -1.76 4.07 18.33
N ALA A 246 -1.74 5.38 18.60
CA ALA A 246 -2.06 5.91 19.91
C ALA A 246 -3.51 5.57 20.30
N GLY A 247 -3.67 4.62 21.23
CA GLY A 247 -4.96 4.21 21.79
C GLY A 247 -5.41 2.79 21.41
N CYS A 248 -4.62 2.01 20.66
CA CYS A 248 -4.91 0.61 20.37
C CYS A 248 -3.62 -0.23 20.42
N THR A 249 -3.59 -1.27 21.26
CA THR A 249 -2.42 -2.16 21.40
C THR A 249 -2.47 -3.32 20.41
N GLY A 250 -1.31 -3.93 20.11
CA GLY A 250 -1.22 -5.08 19.20
C GLY A 250 -1.64 -4.74 17.77
N TRP A 251 -1.32 -3.52 17.33
CA TRP A 251 -1.58 -2.97 16.01
C TRP A 251 -0.24 -2.44 15.46
N SER A 252 0.04 -2.65 14.18
CA SER A 252 1.26 -2.15 13.53
C SER A 252 0.94 -1.09 12.48
N MET A 253 1.96 -0.36 12.02
CA MET A 253 1.87 0.56 10.89
C MET A 253 1.30 -0.11 9.63
N THR A 254 1.71 -1.35 9.35
CA THR A 254 1.20 -2.13 8.22
C THR A 254 -0.30 -2.42 8.37
N ASP A 255 -0.75 -2.77 9.57
CA ASP A 255 -2.17 -2.97 9.86
C ASP A 255 -2.97 -1.66 9.76
N VAL A 256 -2.43 -0.55 10.28
CA VAL A 256 -3.06 0.77 10.17
C VAL A 256 -3.24 1.14 8.71
N HIS A 257 -2.19 0.99 7.92
CA HIS A 257 -2.20 1.29 6.49
C HIS A 257 -3.31 0.51 5.77
N SER A 258 -3.38 -0.80 5.95
CA SER A 258 -4.41 -1.66 5.34
C SER A 258 -5.83 -1.31 5.79
N GLY A 259 -6.04 -0.99 7.06
CA GLY A 259 -7.33 -0.51 7.56
C GLY A 259 -7.75 0.83 6.94
N VAL A 260 -6.82 1.76 6.84
CA VAL A 260 -7.05 3.08 6.21
C VAL A 260 -7.24 2.94 4.68
N TYR A 261 -6.54 2.01 4.05
CA TYR A 261 -6.71 1.68 2.63
C TYR A 261 -8.13 1.23 2.33
N LEU A 262 -8.66 0.28 3.12
CA LEU A 262 -10.05 -0.18 2.98
C LEU A 262 -11.08 0.91 3.28
N LEU A 263 -10.79 1.80 4.23
CA LEU A 263 -11.65 2.94 4.51
C LEU A 263 -11.74 3.88 3.31
N GLY A 264 -10.62 4.15 2.62
CA GLY A 264 -10.56 5.12 1.55
C GLY A 264 -10.75 4.58 0.14
N THR A 265 -10.72 3.26 -0.07
CA THR A 265 -10.85 2.67 -1.41
C THR A 265 -12.25 2.86 -1.99
N ARG A 266 -12.32 2.97 -3.32
CA ARG A 266 -13.58 2.95 -4.09
C ARG A 266 -13.73 1.68 -4.91
N HIS A 267 -12.85 0.71 -4.69
CA HIS A 267 -12.89 -0.56 -5.39
C HIS A 267 -14.13 -1.37 -4.99
N HIS A 268 -14.97 -1.68 -5.96
CA HIS A 268 -16.26 -2.35 -5.72
C HIS A 268 -16.10 -3.79 -5.22
N GLU A 269 -15.00 -4.47 -5.57
CA GLU A 269 -14.69 -5.80 -5.06
C GLU A 269 -14.00 -5.77 -3.69
N SER A 270 -13.74 -4.60 -3.10
CA SER A 270 -13.04 -4.53 -1.80
C SER A 270 -13.78 -5.25 -0.66
N ASP A 271 -15.08 -5.48 -0.83
CA ASP A 271 -15.88 -6.27 0.10
C ASP A 271 -15.55 -7.77 0.06
N SER A 272 -15.24 -8.31 -1.13
CA SER A 272 -14.93 -9.73 -1.29
C SER A 272 -13.52 -10.06 -0.80
N TRP A 273 -12.59 -9.10 -0.84
CA TRP A 273 -11.22 -9.26 -0.33
C TRP A 273 -11.18 -9.68 1.13
N ILE A 274 -12.17 -9.27 1.92
CA ILE A 274 -12.29 -9.60 3.35
C ILE A 274 -13.20 -10.83 3.57
N LYS A 275 -14.31 -10.93 2.84
CA LYS A 275 -15.29 -12.01 3.00
C LYS A 275 -14.77 -13.38 2.56
N ALA A 276 -14.00 -13.42 1.47
CA ALA A 276 -13.37 -14.67 1.03
C ALA A 276 -12.40 -15.22 2.08
N LYS A 277 -11.79 -14.33 2.88
CA LYS A 277 -10.74 -14.67 3.85
C LYS A 277 -11.30 -15.03 5.23
N THR A 278 -12.41 -14.42 5.64
CA THR A 278 -13.11 -14.83 6.88
C THR A 278 -13.83 -16.18 6.74
N ALA A 279 -14.24 -16.58 5.54
CA ALA A 279 -14.85 -17.89 5.28
C ALA A 279 -13.85 -19.06 5.28
N ALA A 280 -12.55 -18.80 5.10
CA ALA A 280 -11.51 -19.84 5.14
C ALA A 280 -11.04 -20.21 6.57
N VAL A 281 -11.48 -19.44 7.58
CA VAL A 281 -11.10 -19.59 9.00
C VAL A 281 -12.27 -20.10 9.86
N ALA A 282 -13.47 -20.25 9.28
CA ALA A 282 -14.69 -20.74 9.94
C ALA A 282 -14.95 -22.22 9.59
#